data_AF-A0A930UMA5-F1
#
_entry.id   AF-A0A930UMA5-F1
#
_cell.length_a   1.000
_cell.length_b   1.000
_cell.length_c   1.000
_cell.angle_alpha   90.00
_cell.angle_beta   90.00
_cell.angle_gamma   90.00
#
_symmetry.space_group_name_H-M   'P 1'
#
loop_
_entity.id
_entity.type
_entity.pdbx_description
1 polymer ?
#
loop_
_entity_poly.entity_id
_entity_poly.type
_entity_poly.pdbx_seq_one_letter_code
_entity_poly.pdbx_strand_id
1 'polypeptide(L)' 'TVRHLQTSELASLIDHRWQGMGLSCELRSDHHFTVQVMTRTGGGGALVNNSATGVSEN' A
#
# COMPACT_ATOMS: atom_id res chain seq x y z
N THR A 1 13.46 5.42 -8.10
CA THR A 1 13.79 5.21 -6.68
C THR A 1 12.70 4.38 -6.04
N VAL A 2 13.03 3.49 -5.11
CA VAL A 2 12.04 2.66 -4.39
C VAL A 2 11.87 3.22 -2.97
N ARG A 3 10.63 3.36 -2.51
CA ARG A 3 10.30 3.73 -1.13
C ARG A 3 9.54 2.59 -0.47
N HIS A 4 10.02 2.13 0.69
CA HIS A 4 9.35 1.13 1.50
C HIS A 4 8.59 1.85 2.62
N LEU A 5 7.28 1.63 2.70
CA LEU A 5 6.41 2.21 3.71
C LEU A 5 5.87 1.12 4.62
N GLN A 6 6.11 1.25 5.93
CA GLN A 6 5.42 0.43 6.92
C GLN A 6 4.00 0.95 7.11
N THR A 7 3.09 0.08 7.57
CA THR A 7 1.68 0.44 7.77
C THR A 7 1.50 1.62 8.72
N SER A 8 2.35 1.73 9.75
CA SER A 8 2.36 2.88 10.67
C SER A 8 2.78 4.17 9.99
N GLU A 9 3.83 4.14 9.18
CA GLU A 9 4.28 5.30 8.41
C GLU A 9 3.23 5.75 7.40
N LEU A 10 2.61 4.80 6.69
CA LEU A 10 1.53 5.11 5.75
C LEU A 10 0.33 5.74 6.47
N ALA A 11 -0.08 5.20 7.62
CA ALA A 11 -1.16 5.77 8.43
C ALA A 11 -0.85 7.21 8.88
N SER A 12 0.40 7.51 9.22
CA SER A 12 0.84 8.89 9.54
C SER A 12 0.83 9.80 8.32
N LEU A 13 1.20 9.30 7.14
CA LEU A 13 1.20 10.10 5.90
C LEU A 13 -0.20 10.46 5.42
N ILE A 14 -1.15 9.54 5.56
CA ILE A 14 -2.55 9.76 5.16
C ILE A 14 -3.42 10.37 6.28
N ASP A 15 -2.83 10.60 7.45
CA ASP A 15 -3.49 11.06 8.69
C ASP A 15 -4.79 10.30 9.00
N HIS A 16 -4.77 8.99 8.75
CA HIS A 16 -5.98 8.18 8.87
C HIS A 16 -5.69 6.73 9.23
N ARG A 17 -6.58 6.15 10.04
CA ARG A 17 -6.60 4.73 10.37
C ARG A 17 -8.04 4.24 10.46
N TRP A 18 -8.45 3.41 9.51
CA TRP A 18 -9.75 2.76 9.57
C TRP A 18 -9.79 1.74 10.71
N GLN A 19 -10.74 1.92 11.62
CA GLN A 19 -11.00 0.97 12.70
C GLN A 19 -11.86 -0.18 12.15
N GLY A 20 -11.43 -1.43 12.38
CA GLY A 20 -12.19 -2.62 12.00
C GLY A 20 -12.27 -2.94 10.51
N MET A 21 -11.75 -2.06 9.63
CA MET A 21 -11.58 -2.33 8.21
C MET A 21 -10.09 -2.56 7.90
N GLY A 22 -9.80 -3.37 6.89
CA GLY A 22 -8.43 -3.54 6.39
C GLY A 22 -7.83 -2.20 5.94
N LEU A 23 -6.50 -2.17 5.77
CA LEU A 23 -5.83 -0.98 5.23
C LEU A 23 -6.19 -0.80 3.75
N SER A 24 -6.79 0.33 3.39
CA SER A 24 -6.94 0.76 1.98
C SER A 24 -6.14 2.03 1.75
N CYS A 25 -5.57 2.20 0.56
CA CYS A 25 -4.93 3.45 0.16
C CYS A 25 -5.09 3.65 -1.34
N GLU A 26 -5.27 4.90 -1.76
CA GLU A 26 -5.23 5.30 -3.16
C GLU A 26 -3.89 5.99 -3.41
N LEU A 27 -3.16 5.56 -4.43
CA LEU A 27 -1.91 6.18 -4.86
C LEU A 27 -2.12 6.81 -6.24
N ARG A 28 -1.73 8.08 -6.38
CA ARG A 28 -1.77 8.83 -7.64
C ARG A 28 -0.40 9.41 -7.92
N SER A 29 -0.02 9.42 -9.18
CA SER A 29 1.27 9.93 -9.65
C SER A 29 1.08 10.50 -11.05
N ASP A 30 1.79 11.58 -11.35
CA ASP A 30 1.94 12.16 -12.70
C ASP A 30 2.96 11.38 -13.55
N HIS A 31 3.68 10.44 -12.95
CA HIS A 31 4.63 9.55 -13.60
C HIS A 31 4.26 8.07 -13.38
N HIS A 32 4.72 7.20 -14.26
CA HIS A 32 4.51 5.75 -14.14
C HIS A 32 5.10 5.21 -12.84
N PHE A 33 4.35 4.32 -12.17
CA PHE A 33 4.79 3.70 -10.93
C PHE A 33 4.27 2.27 -10.78
N THR A 34 4.96 1.50 -9.94
CA THR A 34 4.56 0.16 -9.52
C THR A 34 4.34 0.14 -8.02
N VAL A 35 3.33 -0.61 -7.56
CA VAL A 35 3.02 -0.77 -6.14
C VAL A 35 3.07 -2.25 -5.79
N GLN A 36 3.68 -2.53 -4.64
CA GLN A 36 3.64 -3.84 -4.03
C GLN A 36 3.16 -3.70 -2.59
N VAL A 37 2.02 -4.31 -2.29
CA VAL A 37 1.46 -4.40 -0.94
C VAL A 37 1.78 -5.78 -0.39
N MET A 38 2.58 -5.82 0.67
CA MET A 38 2.94 -7.05 1.35
C MET A 38 2.18 -7.14 2.67
N THR A 39 1.30 -8.13 2.78
CA THR A 39 0.53 -8.37 4.01
C THR A 39 0.89 -9.71 4.59
N ARG A 40 1.14 -9.77 5.90
CA ARG A 40 1.20 -11.04 6.62
C ARG A 40 -0.20 -11.45 7.04
N THR A 41 -0.64 -12.64 6.65
CA THR A 41 -1.90 -13.19 7.16
C THR A 41 -1.77 -13.53 8.65
N GLY A 42 -2.87 -13.39 9.40
CA GLY A 42 -2.92 -13.82 10.79
C GLY A 42 -2.75 -15.34 10.91
N GLY A 43 -2.30 -15.82 12.09
CA GLY A 43 -2.33 -17.25 12.44
C GLY A 43 -1.23 -18.15 11.83
N GLY A 44 -0.19 -17.57 11.21
CA GLY A 44 0.89 -18.37 10.61
C GLY A 44 1.80 -17.61 9.64
N GLY A 45 1.46 -16.37 9.28
CA GLY A 45 2.41 -15.43 8.71
C GLY A 45 2.71 -15.62 7.22
N ALA A 46 1.79 -16.21 6.46
CA ALA A 46 1.93 -16.27 5.01
C ALA A 46 2.05 -14.85 4.44
N LEU A 47 3.08 -14.66 3.62
CA LEU A 47 3.30 -13.40 2.92
C LEU A 47 2.45 -13.40 1.66
N VAL A 48 1.47 -12.51 1.62
CA VAL A 48 0.68 -12.26 0.43
C VAL A 48 1.27 -11.04 -0.28
N ASN A 49 1.71 -11.25 -1.51
CA ASN A 49 2.19 -10.20 -2.40
C ASN A 49 1.05 -9.79 -3.34
N ASN A 50 0.48 -8.59 -3.13
CA ASN A 50 -0.45 -7.98 -4.06
C ASN A 50 0.27 -6.86 -4.83
N SER A 51 0.22 -6.90 -6.15
CA SER A 51 0.94 -5.96 -7.01
C SER A 51 0.00 -5.28 -8.00
N ALA A 52 0.19 -3.97 -8.21
CA ALA A 52 -0.55 -3.19 -9.18
C ALA A 52 0.39 -2.22 -9.92
N THR A 53 0.01 -1.83 -11.14
CA THR A 53 0.74 -0.85 -11.96
C THR A 53 -0.16 0.32 -12.30
N GLY A 54 0.34 1.55 -12.15
CA GLY A 54 -0.36 2.77 -12.56
C GLY A 54 0.24 3.33 -13.85
N VAL A 55 -0.63 3.67 -14.81
CA VAL A 55 -0.29 4.45 -16.00
C VAL A 55 -0.93 5.83 -15.89
N SER A 56 -0.27 6.89 -16.38
CA SER A 56 -0.91 8.20 -16.40
C SER A 56 -2.02 8.21 -17.46
N GLU A 57 -3.22 8.64 -17.09
CA GLU A 57 -4.22 9.02 -18.07
C GLU A 57 -3.83 10.36 -18.69
N ASN A 58 -3.92 10.43 -20.02
CA ASN A 58 -3.51 11.57 -20.84
C ASN A 58 -4.71 12.50 -21.08
#